data_AF-A0A820D6D5-F1
#
_entry.id   AF-A0A820D6D5-F1
#
_cell.length_a   1.000
_cell.length_b   1.000
_cell.length_c   1.000
_cell.angle_alpha   90.00
_cell.angle_beta   90.00
_cell.angle_gamma   90.00
#
_symmetry.space_group_name_H-M   'P 1'
#
loop_
_entity.id
_entity.type
_entity.pdbx_description
1 polymer ?
#
loop_
_entity_poly.entity_id
_entity_poly.type
_entity_poly.pdbx_seq_one_letter_code
_entity_poly.pdbx_strand_id
1 'polypeptide(L)'
;MQVKEPVLEVICSRMRYMSSQIGRNIRIVSMATSILNAKDIAQWLGCSTNATFNFRPSVRPVQLELHIQGFNMTHNASRLIAMAKPVYQAINRHSSNHPVIVFVPSRKLSRMTAIDILTFAAAEQKQDRFLHISTNEIEPFTKELEDQTLKETVLRGVAYLHEGLNHKDRTIIEELYTAGALQVCIVSRSMLWTLNLFSYLVIIMDTQYYNGQDH
;
A
#
# COMPACT_ATOMS: atom_id res chain seq x y z
N MET A 1 10.08 9.93 -2.06
CA MET A 1 11.43 10.45 -1.82
C MET A 1 12.18 9.45 -0.93
N GLN A 2 12.88 8.49 -1.54
CA GLN A 2 13.75 7.58 -0.78
C GLN A 2 15.03 8.36 -0.48
N VAL A 3 15.11 8.96 0.71
CA VAL A 3 16.39 9.46 1.20
C VAL A 3 17.31 8.24 1.27
N LYS A 4 18.42 8.25 0.53
CA LYS A 4 19.43 7.19 0.66
C LYS A 4 19.84 7.16 2.12
N GLU A 5 19.66 6.01 2.78
CA GLU A 5 19.81 5.83 4.22
C GLU A 5 21.08 6.48 4.83
N PRO A 6 22.25 6.47 4.17
CA PRO A 6 23.46 7.13 4.70
C PRO A 6 23.36 8.66 4.79
N VAL A 7 22.56 9.30 3.94
CA VAL A 7 22.41 10.77 3.93
C VAL A 7 21.64 11.24 5.17
N LEU A 8 20.61 10.48 5.58
CA LEU A 8 19.84 10.80 6.78
C LEU A 8 20.72 10.72 8.03
N GLU A 9 21.56 9.68 8.12
CA GLU A 9 22.52 9.51 9.19
C GLU A 9 23.51 10.68 9.30
N VAL A 10 24.09 11.10 8.16
CA VAL A 10 25.02 12.24 8.12
C VAL A 10 24.35 13.53 8.58
N ILE A 11 23.11 13.79 8.15
CA ILE A 11 22.36 14.99 8.53
C ILE A 11 22.07 14.97 10.04
N CYS A 12 21.53 13.87 10.57
CA CYS A 12 21.25 13.74 12.00
C CYS A 12 22.51 13.92 12.86
N SER A 13 23.63 13.31 12.46
CA SER A 13 24.93 13.45 13.14
C SER A 13 25.42 14.89 13.11
N ARG A 14 25.28 15.58 11.97
CA ARG A 14 25.65 16.99 11.83
C ARG A 14 24.80 17.89 12.70
N MET A 15 23.49 17.67 12.76
CA MET A 15 22.60 18.45 13.63
C MET A 15 22.97 18.27 15.11
N ARG A 16 23.32 17.04 15.51
CA ARG A 16 23.82 16.76 16.86
C ARG A 16 25.14 17.47 17.14
N TYR A 17 26.08 17.45 16.19
CA TYR A 17 27.35 18.17 16.28
C TYR A 17 27.15 19.69 16.38
N MET A 18 26.30 20.27 15.54
CA MET A 18 25.99 21.70 15.59
C MET A 18 25.41 22.12 16.95
N SER A 19 24.57 21.29 17.55
CA SER A 19 24.04 21.53 18.89
C SER A 19 25.14 21.62 19.97
N SER A 20 26.30 20.98 19.78
CA SER A 20 27.42 21.08 20.73
C SER A 20 28.29 22.32 20.50
N GLN A 21 28.31 22.87 19.28
CA GLN A 21 29.17 24.00 18.90
C GLN A 21 28.49 25.37 19.10
N ILE A 22 27.18 25.47 18.88
CA ILE A 22 26.45 26.76 18.82
C ILE A 22 26.15 27.33 20.23
N GLY A 23 26.49 26.62 21.30
CA GLY A 23 26.20 27.03 22.69
C GLY A 23 24.69 27.10 23.01
N ARG A 24 23.84 26.59 22.11
CA ARG A 24 22.38 26.46 22.26
C ARG A 24 21.97 25.04 21.98
N ASN A 25 21.13 24.47 22.85
CA ASN A 25 20.60 23.12 22.66
C ASN A 25 19.55 23.08 21.56
N ILE A 26 19.80 22.26 20.53
CA ILE A 26 18.82 21.94 19.49
C ILE A 26 18.02 20.74 19.96
N ARG A 27 16.70 20.89 20.10
CA ARG A 27 15.82 19.77 20.46
C ARG A 27 15.65 18.85 19.24
N ILE A 28 16.09 17.61 19.36
CA ILE A 28 15.90 16.56 18.35
C ILE A 28 14.72 15.70 18.79
N VAL A 29 13.75 15.53 17.90
CA VAL A 29 12.64 14.58 18.07
C VAL A 29 12.71 13.60 16.91
N SER A 30 13.01 12.34 17.20
CA SER A 30 13.04 11.27 16.20
C SER A 30 11.76 10.44 16.29
N MET A 31 11.22 10.10 15.12
CA MET A 31 10.09 9.19 14.98
C MET A 31 10.53 8.04 14.10
N ALA A 32 10.24 6.82 14.54
CA ALA A 32 10.55 5.62 13.81
C ALA A 32 9.51 4.53 14.10
N THR A 33 9.51 3.48 13.28
CA THR A 33 8.83 2.23 13.61
C THR A 33 9.52 1.56 14.82
N SER A 34 8.92 0.48 15.33
CA SER A 34 9.54 -0.33 16.38
C SER A 34 10.91 -0.84 15.94
N ILE A 35 11.96 -0.55 16.73
CA ILE A 35 13.35 -0.90 16.40
C ILE A 35 13.94 -1.78 17.50
N LEU A 36 14.74 -2.79 17.11
CA LEU A 36 15.39 -3.69 18.06
C LEU A 36 16.49 -2.98 18.86
N ASN A 37 17.36 -2.22 18.20
CA ASN A 37 18.48 -1.48 18.77
C ASN A 37 18.16 0.00 19.07
N ALA A 38 16.94 0.28 19.56
CA ALA A 38 16.50 1.66 19.81
C ALA A 38 17.37 2.42 20.83
N LYS A 39 18.05 1.72 21.74
CA LYS A 39 18.98 2.31 22.72
C LYS A 39 20.17 2.98 22.04
N ASP A 40 20.75 2.34 21.04
CA ASP A 40 21.93 2.85 20.34
C ASP A 40 21.56 4.10 19.53
N ILE A 41 20.40 4.08 18.87
CA ILE A 41 19.86 5.23 18.13
C ILE A 41 19.55 6.39 19.08
N ALA A 42 18.94 6.11 20.24
CA ALA A 42 18.68 7.11 21.26
C ALA A 42 19.97 7.74 21.77
N GLN A 43 21.00 6.94 22.07
CA GLN A 43 22.30 7.42 22.50
C GLN A 43 22.99 8.25 21.41
N TRP A 44 22.96 7.81 20.16
CA TRP A 44 23.53 8.53 19.02
C TRP A 44 22.89 9.92 18.83
N LEU A 45 21.57 10.01 18.95
CA LEU A 45 20.83 11.29 18.91
C LEU A 45 20.92 12.08 20.22
N GLY A 46 21.46 11.47 21.27
CA GLY A 46 21.61 12.00 22.62
C GLY A 46 20.30 12.24 23.35
N CYS A 47 19.34 11.35 23.15
CA CYS A 47 18.11 11.22 23.92
C CYS A 47 18.40 10.48 25.24
N SER A 48 17.82 10.94 26.34
CA SER A 48 17.90 10.23 27.62
C SER A 48 17.02 8.98 27.61
N THR A 49 17.32 8.03 28.51
CA THR A 49 16.55 6.80 28.65
C THR A 49 15.08 7.08 29.02
N ASN A 50 14.84 8.13 29.82
CA ASN A 50 13.49 8.55 30.22
C ASN A 50 12.70 9.21 29.08
N ALA A 51 13.37 9.65 28.02
CA ALA A 51 12.75 10.24 26.83
C ALA A 51 12.79 9.30 25.62
N THR A 52 13.14 8.03 25.82
CA THR A 52 13.23 7.01 24.77
C THR A 52 12.03 6.09 24.86
N PHE A 53 11.08 6.27 23.95
CA PHE A 53 9.87 5.46 23.87
C PHE A 53 9.99 4.49 22.69
N ASN A 54 10.19 3.20 22.99
CA ASN A 54 10.23 2.13 21.99
C ASN A 54 9.16 1.09 22.30
N PHE A 55 8.18 0.98 21.41
CA PHE A 55 7.03 0.11 21.60
C PHE A 55 7.16 -1.15 20.73
N ARG A 56 6.57 -2.26 21.16
CA ARG A 56 6.51 -3.48 20.34
C ARG A 56 5.59 -3.25 19.12
N PRO A 57 5.81 -3.90 17.97
CA PRO A 57 4.94 -3.76 16.80
C PRO A 57 3.46 -4.09 17.04
N SER A 58 3.16 -4.86 18.09
CA SER A 58 1.81 -5.19 18.54
C SER A 58 1.09 -4.06 19.28
N VAL A 59 1.82 -3.05 19.77
CA VAL A 59 1.25 -1.88 20.44
C VAL A 59 0.73 -0.94 19.36
N ARG A 60 -0.53 -1.15 18.97
CA ARG A 60 -1.22 -0.37 17.95
C ARG A 60 -2.61 0.03 18.47
N PRO A 61 -3.12 1.23 18.12
CA PRO A 61 -4.49 1.61 18.45
C PRO A 61 -5.53 0.64 17.88
N VAL A 62 -5.27 0.10 16.69
CA VAL A 62 -6.07 -0.95 16.04
C VAL A 62 -5.23 -2.21 15.95
N GLN A 63 -5.75 -3.32 16.47
CA GLN A 63 -5.08 -4.62 16.39
C GLN A 63 -4.94 -5.06 14.94
N LEU A 64 -3.79 -5.64 14.60
CA LEU A 64 -3.49 -6.13 13.25
C LEU A 64 -3.41 -7.66 13.26
N GLU A 65 -4.27 -8.30 12.48
CA GLU A 65 -4.20 -9.73 12.20
C GLU A 65 -3.32 -9.95 10.96
N LEU A 66 -2.31 -10.82 11.07
CA LEU A 66 -1.35 -11.10 10.00
C LEU A 66 -1.45 -12.57 9.58
N HIS A 67 -1.79 -12.80 8.33
CA HIS A 67 -1.75 -14.13 7.70
C HIS A 67 -0.66 -14.18 6.65
N ILE A 68 0.13 -15.25 6.66
CA ILE A 68 1.16 -15.49 5.65
C ILE A 68 0.79 -16.77 4.89
N GLN A 69 0.55 -16.64 3.59
CA GLN A 69 0.28 -17.77 2.72
C GLN A 69 1.51 -18.04 1.84
N GLY A 70 2.17 -19.17 2.06
CA GLY A 70 3.33 -19.60 1.28
C GLY A 70 2.93 -20.22 -0.07
N PHE A 71 3.74 -19.97 -1.10
CA PHE A 71 3.59 -20.55 -2.43
C PHE A 71 4.88 -21.25 -2.85
N ASN A 72 4.84 -22.57 -3.03
CA ASN A 72 6.01 -23.41 -3.35
C ASN A 72 6.32 -23.46 -4.86
N MET A 73 6.25 -22.32 -5.54
CA MET A 73 6.51 -22.22 -6.99
C MET A 73 7.70 -21.28 -7.25
N THR A 74 8.75 -21.81 -7.86
CA THR A 74 9.97 -21.04 -8.16
C THR A 74 9.75 -20.09 -9.32
N HIS A 75 9.09 -20.55 -10.40
CA HIS A 75 8.80 -19.74 -11.58
C HIS A 75 7.82 -18.60 -11.26
N ASN A 76 8.28 -17.35 -11.42
CA ASN A 76 7.56 -16.14 -11.01
C ASN A 76 6.18 -16.02 -11.68
N ALA A 77 6.09 -16.16 -13.01
CA ALA A 77 4.83 -15.97 -13.72
C ALA A 77 3.76 -17.00 -13.31
N SER A 78 4.16 -18.26 -13.13
CA SER A 78 3.24 -19.32 -12.69
C SER A 78 2.77 -19.10 -11.26
N ARG A 79 3.66 -18.62 -10.38
CA ARG A 79 3.32 -18.26 -9.00
C ARG A 79 2.30 -17.13 -8.94
N LEU A 80 2.48 -16.07 -9.74
CA LEU A 80 1.55 -14.93 -9.80
C LEU A 80 0.15 -15.35 -10.26
N ILE A 81 0.06 -16.21 -11.28
CA ILE A 81 -1.23 -16.74 -11.74
C ILE A 81 -1.90 -17.57 -10.62
N ALA A 82 -1.12 -18.42 -9.95
CA ALA A 82 -1.64 -19.24 -8.84
C ALA A 82 -2.11 -18.41 -7.64
N MET A 83 -1.59 -17.20 -7.45
CA MET A 83 -1.99 -16.27 -6.38
C MET A 83 -3.30 -15.54 -6.66
N ALA A 84 -3.74 -15.38 -7.92
CA ALA A 84 -4.89 -14.55 -8.27
C ALA A 84 -6.20 -15.01 -7.59
N LYS A 85 -6.49 -16.32 -7.61
CA LYS A 85 -7.70 -16.86 -6.95
C LYS A 85 -7.65 -16.78 -5.42
N PRO A 86 -6.53 -17.12 -4.75
CA PRO A 86 -6.35 -16.86 -3.32
C PRO A 86 -6.56 -15.40 -2.90
N VAL A 87 -6.13 -14.43 -3.71
CA VAL A 87 -6.40 -13.00 -3.44
C VAL A 87 -7.90 -12.74 -3.36
N TYR A 88 -8.68 -13.17 -4.36
CA TYR A 88 -10.14 -13.03 -4.34
C TYR A 88 -10.79 -13.75 -3.14
N GLN A 89 -10.34 -14.96 -2.82
CA GLN A 89 -10.83 -15.71 -1.65
C GLN A 89 -10.50 -15.01 -0.33
N ALA A 90 -9.33 -14.40 -0.21
CA ALA A 90 -8.92 -13.64 0.97
C ALA A 90 -9.80 -12.39 1.15
N ILE A 91 -10.14 -11.71 0.05
CA ILE A 91 -11.12 -10.60 0.08
C ILE A 91 -12.46 -11.08 0.64
N ASN A 92 -13.01 -12.16 0.09
CA ASN A 92 -14.30 -12.69 0.53
C ASN A 92 -14.28 -13.18 1.99
N ARG A 93 -13.16 -13.74 2.45
CA ARG A 93 -13.02 -14.30 3.80
C ARG A 93 -12.79 -13.23 4.86
N HIS A 94 -11.89 -12.28 4.59
CA HIS A 94 -11.41 -11.33 5.60
C HIS A 94 -12.06 -9.95 5.48
N SER A 95 -12.63 -9.58 4.33
CA SER A 95 -13.21 -8.25 4.12
C SER A 95 -14.47 -8.33 3.25
N SER A 96 -15.58 -8.77 3.86
CA SER A 96 -16.86 -8.93 3.15
C SER A 96 -17.31 -7.64 2.47
N ASN A 97 -17.46 -6.56 3.25
CA ASN A 97 -17.94 -5.24 2.82
C ASN A 97 -17.03 -4.07 3.23
N HIS A 98 -15.81 -4.35 3.71
CA HIS A 98 -14.86 -3.29 4.09
C HIS A 98 -13.85 -3.02 2.96
N PRO A 99 -13.25 -1.81 2.92
CA PRO A 99 -12.25 -1.46 1.91
C PRO A 99 -11.06 -2.41 1.92
N VAL A 100 -10.54 -2.70 0.72
CA VAL A 100 -9.37 -3.56 0.47
C VAL A 100 -8.35 -2.85 -0.41
N ILE A 101 -7.07 -2.95 -0.05
CA ILE A 101 -5.94 -2.62 -0.93
C ILE A 101 -5.18 -3.91 -1.25
N VAL A 102 -4.89 -4.13 -2.54
CA VAL A 102 -4.04 -5.24 -3.00
C VAL A 102 -2.77 -4.66 -3.60
N PHE A 103 -1.63 -4.85 -2.94
CA PHE A 103 -0.33 -4.46 -3.50
C PHE A 103 0.19 -5.53 -4.45
N VAL A 104 0.65 -5.11 -5.63
CA VAL A 104 1.20 -6.00 -6.66
C VAL A 104 2.59 -5.55 -7.15
N PRO A 105 3.41 -6.46 -7.71
CA PRO A 105 4.80 -6.14 -8.04
C PRO A 105 5.00 -5.19 -9.22
N SER A 106 4.02 -5.01 -10.11
CA SER A 106 4.18 -4.21 -11.33
C SER A 106 2.90 -3.51 -11.78
N ARG A 107 3.05 -2.49 -12.63
CA ARG A 107 1.92 -1.77 -13.27
C ARG A 107 1.03 -2.70 -14.08
N LYS A 108 1.65 -3.62 -14.82
CA LYS A 108 0.91 -4.58 -15.66
C LYS A 108 0.03 -5.48 -14.79
N LEU A 109 0.56 -5.91 -13.65
CA LEU A 109 -0.16 -6.75 -12.71
C LEU A 109 -1.32 -6.01 -12.05
N SER A 110 -1.24 -4.70 -11.81
CA SER A 110 -2.36 -4.00 -11.14
C SER A 110 -3.63 -4.05 -11.98
N ARG A 111 -3.50 -3.82 -13.29
CA ARG A 111 -4.59 -3.98 -14.25
C ARG A 111 -5.04 -5.44 -14.40
N MET A 112 -4.11 -6.39 -14.53
CA MET A 112 -4.45 -7.81 -14.70
C MET A 112 -5.19 -8.38 -13.48
N THR A 113 -4.69 -8.11 -12.27
CA THR A 113 -5.32 -8.57 -11.03
C THR A 113 -6.71 -7.95 -10.82
N ALA A 114 -6.92 -6.69 -11.24
CA ALA A 114 -8.25 -6.08 -11.23
C ALA A 114 -9.24 -6.86 -12.10
N ILE A 115 -8.83 -7.20 -13.33
CA ILE A 115 -9.64 -7.99 -14.26
C ILE A 115 -9.89 -9.41 -13.70
N ASP A 116 -8.86 -10.06 -13.14
CA ASP A 116 -9.00 -11.39 -12.55
C ASP A 116 -10.02 -11.41 -11.40
N ILE A 117 -9.96 -10.42 -10.49
CA ILE A 117 -10.90 -10.27 -9.37
C ILE A 117 -12.34 -10.14 -9.89
N LEU A 118 -12.57 -9.32 -10.90
CA LEU A 118 -13.90 -9.15 -11.50
C LEU A 118 -14.36 -10.41 -12.23
N THR A 119 -13.45 -11.12 -12.90
CA THR A 119 -13.73 -12.38 -13.57
C THR A 119 -14.16 -13.46 -12.57
N PHE A 120 -13.48 -13.56 -11.42
CA PHE A 120 -13.88 -14.48 -10.35
C PHE A 120 -15.23 -14.08 -9.72
N ALA A 121 -15.47 -12.78 -9.54
CA ALA A 121 -16.75 -12.30 -9.04
C ALA A 121 -17.92 -12.61 -9.99
N ALA A 122 -17.70 -12.45 -11.31
CA ALA A 122 -18.67 -12.81 -12.33
C ALA A 122 -18.93 -14.33 -12.38
N ALA A 123 -17.89 -15.15 -12.22
CA ALA A 123 -18.02 -16.60 -12.13
C ALA A 123 -18.87 -17.06 -10.93
N GLU A 124 -18.89 -16.30 -9.84
CA GLU A 124 -19.76 -16.51 -8.67
C GLU A 124 -21.13 -15.79 -8.77
N GLN A 125 -21.48 -15.19 -9.92
CA GLN A 125 -22.70 -14.40 -10.12
C GLN A 125 -22.82 -13.18 -9.18
N LYS A 126 -21.68 -12.61 -8.77
CA LYS A 126 -21.55 -11.46 -7.84
C LYS A 126 -20.76 -10.31 -8.47
N GLN A 127 -21.01 -10.05 -9.75
CA GLN A 127 -20.20 -9.12 -10.57
C GLN A 127 -20.13 -7.68 -10.04
N ASP A 128 -21.15 -7.23 -9.31
CA ASP A 128 -21.25 -5.85 -8.78
C ASP A 128 -20.96 -5.75 -7.28
N ARG A 129 -20.47 -6.83 -6.64
CA ARG A 129 -20.37 -6.87 -5.16
C ARG A 129 -19.43 -5.83 -4.56
N PHE A 130 -18.48 -5.33 -5.35
CA PHE A 130 -17.46 -4.41 -4.89
C PHE A 130 -17.85 -2.94 -5.10
N LEU A 131 -18.97 -2.68 -5.79
CA LEU A 131 -19.51 -1.34 -5.99
C LEU A 131 -20.59 -1.08 -4.92
N HIS A 132 -20.39 -0.04 -4.11
CA HIS A 132 -21.32 0.28 -3.01
C HIS A 132 -22.25 1.46 -3.30
N ILE A 133 -22.21 1.97 -4.53
CA ILE A 133 -23.12 3.02 -5.04
C ILE A 133 -23.87 2.53 -6.28
N SER A 134 -24.93 3.24 -6.66
CA SER A 134 -25.68 2.88 -7.86
C SER A 134 -24.89 3.18 -9.15
N THR A 135 -25.18 2.46 -10.23
CA THR A 135 -24.52 2.68 -11.53
C THR A 135 -24.72 4.11 -12.04
N ASN A 136 -25.87 4.72 -11.76
CA ASN A 136 -26.18 6.10 -12.15
C ASN A 136 -25.30 7.13 -11.41
N GLU A 137 -24.93 6.86 -10.16
CA GLU A 137 -24.09 7.75 -9.35
C GLU A 137 -22.62 7.68 -9.75
N ILE A 138 -22.12 6.51 -10.17
CA ILE A 138 -20.72 6.35 -10.58
C ILE A 138 -20.46 6.79 -12.04
N GLU A 139 -21.48 6.76 -12.88
CA GLU A 139 -21.39 7.08 -14.30
C GLU A 139 -20.69 8.42 -14.62
N PRO A 140 -20.99 9.54 -13.96
CA PRO A 140 -20.32 10.82 -14.22
C PRO A 140 -18.80 10.73 -14.02
N PHE A 141 -18.35 10.09 -12.94
CA PHE A 141 -16.93 9.92 -12.64
C PHE A 141 -16.24 9.01 -13.66
N THR A 142 -16.89 7.93 -14.08
CA THR A 142 -16.31 7.01 -15.09
C THR A 142 -16.19 7.64 -16.47
N LYS A 143 -17.10 8.57 -16.84
CA LYS A 143 -17.00 9.32 -18.10
C LYS A 143 -15.77 10.23 -18.13
N GLU A 144 -15.34 10.69 -16.96
CA GLU A 144 -14.20 11.59 -16.80
C GLU A 144 -12.83 10.92 -16.83
N LEU A 145 -12.76 9.61 -16.58
CA LEU A 145 -11.53 8.83 -16.66
C LEU A 145 -10.99 8.80 -18.11
N GLU A 146 -9.69 8.66 -18.28
CA GLU A 146 -9.10 8.51 -19.62
C GLU A 146 -8.81 7.05 -19.96
N ASP A 147 -8.33 6.25 -18.99
CA ASP A 147 -8.06 4.83 -19.19
C ASP A 147 -9.37 4.03 -19.35
N GLN A 148 -9.54 3.39 -20.51
CA GLN A 148 -10.75 2.63 -20.85
C GLN A 148 -10.92 1.37 -20.00
N THR A 149 -9.84 0.65 -19.70
CA THR A 149 -9.92 -0.53 -18.85
C THR A 149 -10.27 -0.12 -17.42
N LEU A 150 -9.74 1.00 -16.95
CA LEU A 150 -10.03 1.55 -15.63
C LEU A 150 -11.52 1.86 -15.47
N LYS A 151 -12.15 2.47 -16.48
CA LYS A 151 -13.60 2.71 -16.52
C LYS A 151 -14.40 1.44 -16.29
N GLU A 152 -14.11 0.39 -17.04
CA GLU A 152 -14.81 -0.89 -16.95
C GLU A 152 -14.66 -1.51 -15.56
N THR A 153 -13.46 -1.43 -14.99
CA THR A 153 -13.21 -1.99 -13.65
C THR A 153 -13.91 -1.19 -12.54
N VAL A 154 -13.85 0.14 -12.62
CA VAL A 154 -14.44 1.07 -11.63
C VAL A 154 -15.96 0.96 -11.62
N LEU A 155 -16.60 0.76 -12.77
CA LEU A 155 -18.04 0.48 -12.88
C LEU A 155 -18.50 -0.77 -12.13
N ARG A 156 -17.58 -1.67 -11.76
CA ARG A 156 -17.84 -2.88 -10.98
C ARG A 156 -17.24 -2.82 -9.56
N GLY A 157 -16.74 -1.64 -9.16
CA GLY A 157 -16.25 -1.38 -7.80
C GLY A 157 -14.80 -1.78 -7.53
N VAL A 158 -14.02 -2.05 -8.58
CA VAL A 158 -12.60 -2.41 -8.48
C VAL A 158 -11.78 -1.38 -9.24
N ALA A 159 -10.87 -0.68 -8.58
CA ALA A 159 -9.93 0.23 -9.23
C ALA A 159 -8.51 -0.32 -9.20
N TYR A 160 -7.64 0.23 -10.04
CA TYR A 160 -6.21 0.04 -9.91
C TYR A 160 -5.47 1.38 -9.97
N LEU A 161 -4.37 1.47 -9.23
CA LEU A 161 -3.47 2.62 -9.19
C LEU A 161 -2.05 2.16 -9.55
N HIS A 162 -1.45 2.88 -10.48
CA HIS A 162 -0.03 2.75 -10.79
C HIS A 162 0.53 4.11 -11.21
N GLU A 163 1.84 4.27 -11.13
CA GLU A 163 2.54 5.53 -11.39
C GLU A 163 2.46 6.03 -12.84
N GLY A 164 1.98 5.21 -13.77
CA GLY A 164 1.68 5.61 -15.15
C GLY A 164 0.28 6.19 -15.38
N LEU A 165 -0.59 6.24 -14.36
CA LEU A 165 -1.90 6.89 -14.50
C LEU A 165 -1.73 8.40 -14.51
N ASN A 166 -2.60 9.09 -15.25
CA ASN A 166 -2.65 10.54 -15.22
C ASN A 166 -3.10 11.00 -13.81
N HIS A 167 -2.87 12.29 -13.49
CA HIS A 167 -3.22 12.83 -12.19
C HIS A 167 -4.74 12.84 -11.95
N LYS A 168 -5.54 13.08 -13.00
CA LYS A 168 -7.00 13.21 -12.93
C LYS A 168 -7.66 11.89 -12.50
N ASP A 169 -7.38 10.80 -13.22
CA ASP A 169 -7.86 9.45 -12.96
C ASP A 169 -7.48 9.00 -11.55
N ARG A 170 -6.23 9.30 -11.15
CA ARG A 170 -5.76 9.00 -9.80
C ARG A 170 -6.59 9.72 -8.73
N THR A 171 -6.82 11.02 -8.87
CA THR A 171 -7.61 11.80 -7.90
C THR A 171 -9.04 11.27 -7.80
N ILE A 172 -9.69 11.00 -8.94
CA ILE A 172 -11.05 10.45 -8.97
C ILE A 172 -11.11 9.10 -8.22
N ILE A 173 -10.13 8.22 -8.44
CA ILE A 173 -10.10 6.91 -7.76
C ILE A 173 -9.86 7.06 -6.26
N GLU A 174 -8.93 7.92 -5.87
CA GLU A 174 -8.65 8.17 -4.44
C GLU A 174 -9.89 8.72 -3.72
N GLU A 175 -10.65 9.62 -4.36
CA GLU A 175 -11.91 10.16 -3.84
C GLU A 175 -13.01 9.09 -3.76
N LEU A 176 -13.25 8.34 -4.83
CA LEU A 176 -14.28 7.30 -4.87
C LEU A 176 -13.99 6.17 -3.85
N TYR A 177 -12.72 5.78 -3.71
CA TYR A 177 -12.33 4.78 -2.72
C TYR A 177 -12.48 5.29 -1.29
N THR A 178 -12.05 6.54 -1.02
CA THR A 178 -12.16 7.15 0.31
C THR A 178 -13.62 7.38 0.72
N ALA A 179 -14.49 7.72 -0.24
CA ALA A 179 -15.92 7.84 -0.04
C ALA A 179 -16.62 6.48 0.20
N GLY A 180 -15.91 5.37 0.00
CA GLY A 180 -16.45 4.02 0.16
C GLY A 180 -17.28 3.54 -1.04
N ALA A 181 -17.25 4.25 -2.18
CA ALA A 181 -17.94 3.81 -3.39
C ALA A 181 -17.29 2.56 -4.01
N LEU A 182 -15.95 2.49 -3.95
CA LEU A 182 -15.15 1.38 -4.45
C LEU A 182 -14.61 0.57 -3.27
N GLN A 183 -14.87 -0.73 -3.27
CA GLN A 183 -14.39 -1.59 -2.20
C GLN A 183 -12.93 -2.00 -2.39
N VAL A 184 -12.45 -2.22 -3.62
CA VAL A 184 -11.14 -2.81 -3.88
C VAL A 184 -10.27 -1.88 -4.72
N CYS A 185 -9.04 -1.64 -4.27
CA CYS A 185 -8.04 -0.90 -5.02
C CYS A 185 -6.75 -1.71 -5.16
N ILE A 186 -6.32 -2.01 -6.39
CA ILE A 186 -5.08 -2.72 -6.68
C ILE A 186 -3.97 -1.70 -6.94
N VAL A 187 -2.90 -1.72 -6.16
CA VAL A 187 -1.86 -0.68 -6.19
C VAL A 187 -0.51 -1.28 -6.58
N SER A 188 0.17 -0.66 -7.55
CA SER A 188 1.54 -1.06 -7.90
C SER A 188 2.50 -0.76 -6.74
N ARG A 189 3.51 -1.62 -6.54
CA ARG A 189 4.52 -1.46 -5.48
C ARG A 189 5.21 -0.10 -5.47
N SER A 190 5.38 0.54 -6.62
CA SER A 190 6.05 1.83 -6.78
C SER A 190 5.28 2.98 -6.14
N MET A 191 3.98 2.79 -5.86
CA MET A 191 3.15 3.79 -5.20
C MET A 191 3.04 3.61 -3.68
N LEU A 192 3.68 2.60 -3.09
CA LEU A 192 3.59 2.30 -1.63
C LEU A 192 3.79 3.52 -0.73
N TRP A 193 4.72 4.40 -1.09
CA TRP A 193 5.07 5.58 -0.29
C TRP A 193 4.38 6.87 -0.73
N THR A 194 3.65 6.84 -1.84
CA THR A 194 2.93 8.01 -2.39
C THR A 194 1.43 7.89 -2.24
N LEU A 195 0.94 6.73 -1.80
CA LEU A 195 -0.47 6.46 -1.56
C LEU A 195 -0.92 7.06 -0.23
N ASN A 196 -2.04 7.77 -0.24
CA ASN A 196 -2.69 8.29 0.95
C ASN A 196 -4.07 7.66 1.16
N LEU A 197 -4.13 6.32 1.03
CA LEU A 197 -5.36 5.54 1.22
C LEU A 197 -5.20 4.59 2.41
N PHE A 198 -6.29 4.42 3.16
CA PHE A 198 -6.38 3.49 4.28
C PHE A 198 -7.40 2.40 3.94
N SER A 199 -7.14 1.20 4.44
CA SER A 199 -7.95 0.04 4.12
C SER A 199 -8.10 -0.86 5.33
N TYR A 200 -9.22 -1.58 5.40
CA TYR A 200 -9.46 -2.57 6.45
C TYR A 200 -8.60 -3.82 6.22
N LEU A 201 -8.56 -4.31 4.97
CA LEU A 201 -7.71 -5.42 4.55
C LEU A 201 -6.62 -4.94 3.60
N VAL A 202 -5.39 -5.36 3.84
CA VAL A 202 -4.27 -5.17 2.92
C VAL A 202 -3.74 -6.53 2.50
N ILE A 203 -3.72 -6.79 1.21
CA ILE A 203 -3.16 -8.01 0.62
C ILE A 203 -1.87 -7.64 -0.10
N ILE A 204 -0.78 -8.35 0.19
CA ILE A 204 0.48 -8.20 -0.53
C ILE A 204 0.64 -9.42 -1.44
N MET A 205 0.42 -9.23 -2.73
CA MET A 205 0.50 -10.29 -3.73
C MET A 205 1.91 -10.38 -4.30
N ASP A 206 2.62 -11.44 -3.94
CA ASP A 206 4.04 -11.68 -4.23
C ASP A 206 4.97 -10.61 -3.64
N THR A 207 6.06 -11.04 -3.01
CA THR A 207 7.04 -10.15 -2.38
C THR A 207 8.33 -10.05 -3.17
N GLN A 208 8.31 -10.48 -4.43
CA GLN A 208 9.44 -10.44 -5.35
C GLN A 208 9.14 -9.50 -6.52
N TYR A 209 10.20 -8.98 -7.13
CA TYR A 209 10.10 -8.20 -8.35
C TYR A 209 11.31 -8.48 -9.23
N TYR A 210 11.14 -8.26 -10.54
CA TYR A 210 12.23 -8.38 -11.49
C TYR A 210 13.06 -7.09 -11.54
N ASN A 211 14.37 -7.20 -11.31
CA ASN A 211 15.33 -6.12 -11.55
C ASN A 211 16.15 -6.43 -12.80
N GLY A 212 15.98 -5.64 -13.86
CA GLY A 212 16.72 -5.84 -15.11
C GLY A 212 18.18 -5.40 -15.07
N GLN A 213 18.67 -4.85 -13.95
CA GLN A 213 20.11 -4.51 -13.79
C GLN A 213 20.94 -5.68 -13.28
N ASP A 214 20.31 -6.66 -12.62
CA ASP A 214 20.98 -7.80 -12.00
C ASP A 214 20.99 -9.04 -12.92
N HIS A 215 20.60 -8.86 -14.19
CA HIS A 215 20.49 -9.87 -15.25
C HIS A 215 20.92 -9.29 -16.59
#